data_AF-A0AAV0LYF2-F1
#
_entry.id   AF-A0AAV0LYF2-F1
#
_cell.length_a   1.000
_cell.length_b   1.000
_cell.length_c   1.000
_cell.angle_alpha   90.00
_cell.angle_beta   90.00
_cell.angle_gamma   90.00
#
_symmetry.space_group_name_H-M   'P 1'
#
loop_
_entity.id
_entity.type
_entity.pdbx_description
1 polymer ?
#
loop_
_entity_poly.entity_id
_entity_poly.type
_entity_poly.pdbx_seq_one_letter_code
_entity_poly.pdbx_strand_id
1 'polypeptide(L)'
;MGRDHHRNQSTDGLVILLMKAHHDLAAVQFKLEKEFQQTYPENANPVKLVNRIKKMQEEVSGLKEQCRELLAAKQELVDKARSIMLGNNNVIQRMQVSTGISPTTVDDPAFADFNQVIDEWSTQVRSRTGYEGEDSEDQDINQLLFSTIVQSND
;
A
#
# COMPACT_ATOMS: atom_id res chain seq x y z
N MET A 1 21.39 -72.09 -26.45
CA MET A 1 21.44 -70.65 -26.79
C MET A 1 20.03 -70.06 -26.98
N GLY A 2 19.09 -70.25 -26.04
CA GLY A 2 17.68 -69.81 -26.20
C GLY A 2 17.17 -68.80 -25.17
N ARG A 3 17.93 -68.51 -24.10
CA ARG A 3 17.50 -67.63 -23.01
C ARG A 3 17.81 -66.15 -23.24
N ASP A 4 18.94 -65.83 -23.86
CA ASP A 4 19.33 -64.44 -24.13
C ASP A 4 18.46 -63.77 -25.20
N HIS A 5 17.95 -64.55 -26.16
CA HIS A 5 17.09 -64.05 -27.23
C HIS A 5 15.68 -63.65 -26.73
N HIS A 6 15.11 -64.42 -25.80
CA HIS A 6 13.82 -64.07 -25.15
C HIS A 6 13.96 -62.90 -24.17
N ARG A 7 15.10 -62.79 -23.48
CA ARG A 7 15.38 -61.66 -22.59
C ARG A 7 15.49 -60.35 -23.37
N ASN A 8 16.22 -60.36 -24.50
CA ASN A 8 16.35 -59.18 -25.36
C ASN A 8 15.01 -58.76 -25.97
N GLN A 9 14.16 -59.70 -26.43
CA GLN A 9 12.82 -59.37 -26.92
C GLN A 9 11.91 -58.76 -25.84
N SER A 10 12.00 -59.24 -24.60
CA SER A 10 11.21 -58.70 -23.49
C SER A 10 11.67 -57.29 -23.10
N THR A 11 12.98 -57.02 -23.13
CA THR A 11 13.54 -55.69 -22.90
C THR A 11 13.24 -54.73 -24.04
N ASP A 12 13.27 -55.20 -25.30
CA ASP A 12 12.92 -54.40 -26.47
C ASP A 12 11.45 -54.01 -26.45
N GLY A 13 10.56 -54.93 -26.07
CA GLY A 13 9.14 -54.64 -25.86
C GLY A 13 8.90 -53.58 -24.78
N LEU A 14 9.66 -53.63 -23.68
CA LEU A 14 9.58 -52.63 -22.61
C LEU A 14 10.05 -51.24 -23.10
N VAL A 15 11.12 -51.18 -23.88
CA VAL A 15 11.62 -49.93 -24.49
C VAL A 15 10.58 -49.32 -25.42
N ILE A 16 9.95 -50.13 -26.28
CA ILE A 16 8.88 -49.67 -27.17
C ILE A 16 7.70 -49.12 -26.36
N LEU A 17 7.30 -49.80 -25.27
CA LEU A 17 6.22 -49.34 -24.42
C LEU A 17 6.55 -48.00 -23.75
N LEU A 18 7.78 -47.83 -23.24
CA LEU A 18 8.26 -46.58 -22.67
C LEU A 18 8.32 -45.44 -23.69
N MET A 19 8.80 -45.71 -24.91
CA MET A 19 8.81 -44.72 -25.99
C MET A 19 7.40 -44.28 -26.38
N LYS A 20 6.46 -45.23 -26.42
CA LYS A 20 5.05 -44.95 -26.66
C LYS A 20 4.46 -44.11 -25.52
N ALA A 21 4.66 -44.51 -24.27
CA ALA A 21 4.16 -43.77 -23.11
C ALA A 21 4.73 -42.34 -23.05
N HIS A 22 5.99 -42.16 -23.42
CA HIS A 22 6.62 -40.85 -23.54
C HIS A 22 5.96 -40.00 -24.63
N HIS A 23 5.73 -40.57 -25.82
CA HIS A 23 5.02 -39.87 -26.90
C HIS A 23 3.59 -39.49 -26.50
N ASP A 24 2.87 -40.43 -25.88
CA ASP A 24 1.50 -40.21 -25.42
C ASP A 24 1.46 -39.08 -24.37
N LEU A 25 2.39 -39.08 -23.42
CA LEU A 25 2.51 -38.02 -22.41
C LEU A 25 2.87 -36.66 -23.02
N ALA A 26 3.78 -36.62 -23.99
CA ALA A 26 4.14 -35.39 -24.70
C ALA A 26 2.95 -34.82 -25.49
N ALA A 27 2.15 -35.69 -26.13
CA ALA A 27 0.93 -35.28 -26.82
C ALA A 27 -0.12 -34.71 -25.85
N VAL A 28 -0.30 -35.34 -24.68
CA VAL A 28 -1.17 -34.84 -23.62
C VAL A 28 -0.69 -33.46 -23.12
N GLN A 29 0.61 -33.31 -22.84
CA GLN A 29 1.19 -32.04 -22.41
C GLN A 29 0.94 -30.92 -23.43
N PHE A 30 1.21 -31.19 -24.71
CA PHE A 30 0.99 -30.20 -25.78
C PHE A 30 -0.47 -29.78 -25.88
N LYS A 31 -1.41 -30.74 -25.78
CA LYS A 31 -2.85 -30.45 -25.85
C LYS A 31 -3.32 -29.63 -24.64
N LEU A 32 -2.85 -29.97 -23.44
CA LEU A 32 -3.16 -29.22 -22.22
C LEU A 32 -2.63 -27.79 -22.30
N GLU A 33 -1.39 -27.59 -22.75
CA GLU A 33 -0.82 -26.25 -22.90
C GLU A 33 -1.62 -25.40 -23.90
N LYS A 34 -2.02 -26.01 -25.02
CA LYS A 34 -2.85 -25.33 -26.02
C LYS A 34 -4.22 -24.94 -25.46
N GLU A 35 -4.90 -25.86 -24.78
CA GLU A 35 -6.21 -25.59 -24.15
C GLU A 35 -6.09 -24.53 -23.05
N PHE A 36 -5.01 -24.57 -22.28
CA PHE A 36 -4.72 -23.57 -21.25
C PHE A 36 -4.56 -22.17 -21.85
N GLN A 37 -3.75 -22.02 -22.91
CA GLN A 37 -3.55 -20.73 -23.59
C GLN A 37 -4.82 -20.20 -24.28
N GLN A 38 -5.66 -21.10 -24.80
CA GLN A 38 -6.94 -20.72 -25.40
C GLN A 38 -7.97 -20.28 -24.35
N THR A 39 -8.01 -20.98 -23.21
CA THR A 39 -8.95 -20.69 -22.12
C THR A 39 -8.54 -19.43 -21.36
N TYR A 40 -7.24 -19.24 -21.16
CA TYR A 40 -6.68 -18.14 -20.38
C TYR A 40 -5.73 -17.29 -21.23
N PRO A 41 -6.25 -16.26 -21.92
CA PRO A 41 -5.40 -15.28 -22.59
C PRO A 41 -4.48 -14.56 -21.58
N GLU A 42 -3.41 -13.94 -22.07
CA GLU A 42 -2.39 -13.20 -21.30
C GLU A 42 -2.90 -12.44 -20.07
N ASN A 43 -3.95 -11.64 -20.27
CA ASN A 43 -4.54 -10.76 -19.25
C ASN A 43 -5.38 -11.51 -18.20
N ALA A 44 -5.80 -12.75 -18.48
CA ALA A 44 -6.60 -13.62 -17.63
C ALA A 44 -5.83 -14.87 -17.16
N ASN A 45 -4.55 -15.00 -17.51
CA ASN A 45 -3.71 -16.11 -17.07
C ASN A 45 -3.58 -16.10 -15.53
N PRO A 46 -3.99 -17.17 -14.84
CA PRO A 46 -4.00 -17.19 -13.37
C PRO A 46 -2.63 -16.94 -12.73
N VAL A 47 -1.55 -17.48 -13.30
CA VAL A 47 -0.19 -17.28 -12.79
C VAL A 47 0.23 -15.81 -12.93
N LYS A 48 -0.10 -15.19 -14.06
CA LYS A 48 0.18 -13.75 -14.30
C LYS A 48 -0.65 -12.85 -13.40
N LEU A 49 -1.92 -13.20 -13.18
CA LEU A 49 -2.79 -12.48 -12.26
C LEU A 49 -2.25 -12.52 -10.83
N VAL A 50 -1.84 -13.68 -10.34
CA VAL A 50 -1.21 -13.80 -9.01
C VAL A 50 0.04 -12.93 -8.90
N ASN A 51 0.91 -12.94 -9.92
CA ASN A 51 2.10 -12.09 -9.93
C ASN A 51 1.77 -10.59 -9.92
N ARG A 52 0.76 -10.17 -10.70
CA ARG A 52 0.28 -8.79 -10.71
C ARG A 52 -0.32 -8.38 -9.37
N ILE A 53 -1.10 -9.25 -8.74
CA ILE A 53 -1.69 -9.03 -7.42
C ILE A 53 -0.59 -8.87 -6.37
N LYS A 54 0.42 -9.76 -6.35
CA LYS A 54 1.56 -9.64 -5.43
C LYS A 54 2.31 -8.32 -5.62
N LYS A 55 2.60 -7.96 -6.87
CA LYS A 55 3.23 -6.67 -7.18
C LYS A 55 2.38 -5.49 -6.69
N MET A 56 1.07 -5.50 -6.93
CA MET A 56 0.18 -4.46 -6.42
C MET A 56 0.15 -4.42 -4.90
N GLN A 57 0.18 -5.56 -4.20
CA GLN A 57 0.25 -5.60 -2.73
C GLN A 57 1.53 -4.96 -2.19
N GLU A 58 2.67 -5.24 -2.83
CA GLU A 58 3.96 -4.62 -2.49
C GLU A 58 3.94 -3.10 -2.75
N GLU A 59 3.45 -2.68 -3.92
CA GLU A 59 3.35 -1.26 -4.29
C GLU A 59 2.40 -0.49 -3.38
N VAL A 60 1.23 -1.05 -3.05
CA VAL A 60 0.27 -0.44 -2.11
C VAL A 60 0.86 -0.33 -0.71
N SER A 61 1.61 -1.34 -0.26
CA SER A 61 2.29 -1.31 1.04
C SER A 61 3.38 -0.23 1.07
N GLY A 62 4.17 -0.12 0.00
CA GLY A 62 5.18 0.93 -0.14
C GLY A 62 4.56 2.33 -0.18
N LEU A 63 3.47 2.50 -0.95
CA LEU A 63 2.75 3.77 -1.03
C LEU A 63 2.16 4.19 0.33
N LYS A 64 1.63 3.22 1.10
CA LYS A 64 1.13 3.47 2.46
C LYS A 64 2.21 4.04 3.37
N GLU A 65 3.43 3.51 3.28
CA GLU A 65 4.54 4.01 4.10
C GLU A 65 4.98 5.40 3.65
N GLN A 66 5.10 5.65 2.35
CA GLN A 66 5.38 6.98 1.82
C GLN A 66 4.34 8.02 2.24
N CYS A 67 3.06 7.67 2.27
CA CYS A 67 2.01 8.55 2.77
C CYS A 67 2.18 8.86 4.27
N ARG A 68 2.60 7.89 5.09
CA ARG A 68 2.89 8.12 6.52
C ARG A 68 4.06 9.07 6.71
N GLU A 69 5.16 8.85 6.00
CA GLU A 69 6.33 9.73 6.04
C GLU A 69 5.96 11.16 5.61
N LEU A 70 5.18 11.31 4.55
CA LEU A 70 4.71 12.61 4.08
C LEU A 70 3.83 13.31 5.12
N LEU A 71 2.93 12.59 5.79
CA LEU A 71 2.09 13.12 6.85
C LEU A 71 2.92 13.57 8.06
N ALA A 72 3.92 12.78 8.45
CA ALA A 72 4.84 13.14 9.53
C ALA A 72 5.63 14.42 9.19
N ALA A 73 6.18 14.51 7.98
CA ALA A 73 6.89 15.69 7.50
C ALA A 73 5.98 16.92 7.45
N LYS A 74 4.72 16.76 7.04
CA LYS A 74 3.72 17.83 7.05
C LYS A 74 3.43 18.30 8.48
N GLN A 75 3.27 17.40 9.43
CA GLN A 75 3.04 17.77 10.83
C GLN A 75 4.24 18.53 11.42
N GLU A 76 5.46 18.07 11.16
CA GLU A 76 6.68 18.77 11.57
C GLU A 76 6.75 20.19 11.00
N LEU A 77 6.37 20.37 9.73
CA LEU A 77 6.33 21.68 9.10
C LEU A 77 5.29 22.61 9.75
N VAL A 78 4.10 22.09 10.07
CA VAL A 78 3.05 22.84 10.78
C VAL A 78 3.55 23.27 12.15
N ASP A 79 4.17 22.37 12.91
CA ASP A 79 4.67 22.68 14.25
C ASP A 79 5.80 23.73 14.21
N LYS A 80 6.70 23.62 13.23
CA LYS A 80 7.73 24.66 12.98
C LYS A 80 7.11 26.01 12.63
N ALA A 81 6.11 26.03 11.75
CA ALA A 81 5.43 27.28 11.38
C ALA A 81 4.77 27.93 12.61
N ARG A 82 4.05 27.15 13.42
CA ARG A 82 3.45 27.63 14.68
C ARG A 82 4.49 28.20 15.63
N SER A 83 5.60 27.48 15.85
CA SER A 83 6.67 27.93 16.72
C SER A 83 7.30 29.24 16.24
N ILE A 84 7.51 29.40 14.92
CA ILE A 84 8.09 30.62 14.35
C ILE A 84 7.12 31.79 14.50
N MET A 85 5.83 31.61 14.18
CA MET A 85 4.83 32.68 14.30
C MET A 85 4.66 33.15 15.75
N LEU A 86 4.53 32.23 16.70
CA LEU A 86 4.48 32.57 18.13
C LEU A 86 5.77 33.24 18.60
N GLY A 87 6.93 32.78 18.14
CA GLY A 87 8.22 33.40 18.43
C GLY A 87 8.29 34.84 17.93
N ASN A 88 7.87 35.07 16.68
CA ASN A 88 7.84 36.40 16.08
C ASN A 88 6.87 37.34 16.81
N ASN A 89 5.68 36.87 17.16
CA ASN A 89 4.70 37.66 17.93
C ASN A 89 5.25 38.07 19.29
N ASN A 90 5.92 37.16 20.00
CA ASN A 90 6.58 37.48 21.28
C ASN A 90 7.68 38.55 21.12
N VAL A 91 8.44 38.53 20.03
CA VAL A 91 9.45 39.57 19.75
C VAL A 91 8.78 40.92 19.48
N ILE A 92 7.73 40.94 18.64
CA ILE A 92 6.99 42.16 18.30
C ILE A 92 6.35 42.78 19.54
N GLN A 93 5.68 41.98 20.38
CA GLN A 93 5.07 42.46 21.62
C GLN A 93 6.12 43.09 22.57
N ARG A 94 7.29 42.45 22.73
CA ARG A 94 8.38 43.03 23.54
C ARG A 94 8.89 44.35 22.97
N MET A 95 8.98 44.48 21.65
CA MET A 95 9.37 45.73 20.98
C MET A 95 8.33 46.84 21.18
N GLN A 96 7.04 46.52 21.09
CA GLN A 96 5.94 47.48 21.33
C GLN A 96 5.99 48.03 22.76
N VAL A 97 6.11 47.13 23.75
CA VAL A 97 6.24 47.51 25.17
C VAL A 97 7.46 48.41 25.39
N SER A 98 8.59 48.08 24.76
CA SER A 98 9.85 48.84 24.90
C SER A 98 9.80 50.23 24.24
N THR A 99 8.92 50.43 23.25
CA THR A 99 8.74 51.71 22.54
C THR A 99 7.58 52.55 23.09
N GLY A 100 6.92 52.09 24.17
CA GLY A 100 5.79 52.79 24.78
C GLY A 100 4.50 52.69 23.96
N ILE A 101 4.45 51.82 22.95
CA ILE A 101 3.24 51.49 22.21
C ILE A 101 2.46 50.46 23.03
N SER A 102 1.15 50.69 23.20
CA SER A 102 0.31 49.69 23.89
C SER A 102 0.40 48.35 23.13
N PRO A 103 0.72 47.25 23.83
CA PRO A 103 0.84 45.95 23.18
C PRO A 103 -0.47 45.60 22.48
N THR A 104 -0.38 45.09 21.25
CA THR A 104 -1.55 44.59 20.52
C THR A 104 -2.14 43.43 21.32
N THR A 105 -3.22 43.66 22.05
CA THR A 105 -3.95 42.66 22.87
C THR A 105 -4.88 41.77 22.06
N VAL A 106 -4.94 41.96 20.74
CA VAL A 106 -5.75 41.15 19.81
C VAL A 106 -4.89 39.99 19.34
N ASP A 107 -5.42 38.77 19.43
CA ASP A 107 -4.82 37.58 18.84
C ASP A 107 -4.36 37.89 17.40
N ASP A 108 -3.14 37.47 17.06
CA ASP A 108 -2.58 37.69 15.73
C ASP A 108 -3.50 37.08 14.68
N PRO A 109 -4.18 37.91 13.86
CA PRO A 109 -5.14 37.41 12.87
C PRO A 109 -4.51 36.40 11.92
N ALA A 110 -3.23 36.59 11.58
CA ALA A 110 -2.51 35.68 10.69
C ALA A 110 -2.30 34.29 11.34
N PHE A 111 -2.08 34.23 12.66
CA PHE A 111 -1.95 32.98 13.39
C PHE A 111 -3.30 32.26 13.54
N ALA A 112 -4.39 33.02 13.75
CA ALA A 112 -5.74 32.47 13.77
C ALA A 112 -6.12 31.88 12.40
N ASP A 113 -5.90 32.65 11.32
CA ASP A 113 -6.14 32.21 9.94
C ASP A 113 -5.33 30.94 9.61
N PHE A 114 -4.06 30.91 10.02
CA PHE A 114 -3.22 29.72 9.83
C PHE A 114 -3.81 28.49 10.52
N ASN A 115 -4.21 28.59 11.79
CA ASN A 115 -4.80 27.44 12.49
C ASN A 115 -6.13 27.01 11.88
N GLN A 116 -6.98 27.96 11.48
CA GLN A 116 -8.23 27.66 10.80
C GLN A 116 -8.00 26.84 9.52
N VAL A 117 -7.03 27.22 8.69
CA VAL A 117 -6.69 26.47 7.47
C VAL A 117 -6.20 25.06 7.78
N ILE A 118 -5.40 24.90 8.84
CA ILE A 118 -4.94 23.56 9.28
C ILE A 118 -6.08 22.70 9.79
N ASP A 119 -7.02 23.28 10.53
CA ASP A 119 -8.17 22.57 11.10
C ASP A 119 -9.19 22.19 10.03
N GLU A 120 -9.45 23.09 9.07
CA GLU A 120 -10.30 22.80 7.91
C GLU A 120 -9.72 21.63 7.10
N TRP A 121 -8.42 21.67 6.81
CA TRP A 121 -7.76 20.58 6.10
C TRP A 121 -7.85 19.26 6.88
N SER A 122 -7.63 19.29 8.19
CA SER A 122 -7.72 18.10 9.04
C SER A 122 -9.13 17.50 9.04
N THR A 123 -10.14 18.36 9.00
CA THR A 123 -11.56 17.98 8.89
C THR A 123 -11.87 17.37 7.52
N GLN A 124 -11.37 17.95 6.42
CA GLN A 124 -11.56 17.40 5.07
C GLN A 124 -10.89 16.03 4.86
N VAL A 125 -9.72 15.80 5.49
CA VAL A 125 -9.06 14.49 5.45
C VAL A 125 -9.86 13.45 6.24
N ARG A 126 -10.45 13.85 7.38
CA ARG A 126 -11.30 12.97 8.21
C ARG A 126 -12.63 12.63 7.53
N SER A 127 -13.28 13.59 6.88
CA SER A 127 -14.56 13.35 6.19
C SER A 127 -14.40 12.42 4.98
N ARG A 128 -13.28 12.52 4.25
CA ARG A 128 -12.96 11.59 3.16
C ARG A 128 -12.63 10.17 3.61
N THR A 129 -12.33 9.96 4.89
CA THR A 129 -12.01 8.64 5.46
C THR A 129 -13.21 7.92 6.08
N GLY A 130 -14.41 8.52 6.06
CA GLY A 130 -15.68 7.80 6.19
C GLY A 130 -16.00 7.20 7.56
N TYR A 131 -15.52 7.80 8.67
CA TYR A 131 -15.89 7.41 10.03
C TYR A 131 -16.69 8.52 10.73
N GLU A 132 -18.01 8.46 10.59
CA GLU A 132 -18.99 9.12 11.47
C GLU A 132 -19.25 8.18 12.65
N GLY A 133 -18.46 8.31 13.71
CA GLY A 133 -18.65 7.57 14.97
C GLY A 133 -18.22 8.43 16.13
N GLU A 134 -19.19 9.04 16.80
CA GLU A 134 -19.07 9.75 18.07
C GLU A 134 -18.64 8.74 19.16
N ASP A 135 -17.34 8.55 19.41
CA ASP A 135 -16.81 7.97 20.67
C ASP A 135 -15.26 7.89 20.73
N SER A 136 -14.53 8.84 20.15
CA SER A 136 -13.06 8.84 20.24
C SER A 136 -12.49 10.23 20.30
N GLU A 137 -12.72 10.92 21.42
CA GLU A 137 -12.03 12.17 21.73
C GLU A 137 -10.54 11.97 22.10
N ASP A 138 -10.09 10.73 22.35
CA ASP A 138 -8.73 10.44 22.83
C ASP A 138 -7.95 9.36 22.04
N GLN A 139 -8.48 8.85 20.92
CA GLN A 139 -7.72 7.91 20.09
C GLN A 139 -6.92 8.65 19.00
N ASP A 140 -5.59 8.51 19.09
CA ASP A 140 -4.60 8.94 18.11
C ASP A 140 -5.12 8.65 16.69
N ILE A 141 -5.43 9.72 15.96
CA ILE A 141 -6.03 9.70 14.61
C ILE A 141 -5.23 8.78 13.69
N ASN A 142 -3.93 8.66 13.93
CA ASN A 142 -3.04 7.76 13.21
C ASN A 142 -3.39 6.28 13.47
N GLN A 143 -3.71 5.88 14.70
CA GLN A 143 -4.15 4.51 14.99
C GLN A 143 -5.50 4.20 14.35
N LEU A 144 -6.42 5.17 14.32
CA LEU A 144 -7.75 4.99 13.74
C LEU A 144 -7.70 4.77 12.22
N LEU A 145 -6.85 5.52 11.51
CA LEU A 145 -6.63 5.36 10.06
C LEU A 145 -6.06 3.99 9.68
N PHE A 146 -5.36 3.32 10.60
CA PHE A 146 -4.63 2.09 10.29
C PHE A 146 -5.26 0.81 10.86
N SER A 147 -6.11 0.90 11.88
CA SER A 147 -6.83 -0.26 12.46
C SER A 147 -7.93 -0.79 11.52
N THR A 148 -8.64 0.11 10.87
CA THR A 148 -9.81 -0.24 10.04
C THR A 148 -9.45 -0.97 8.75
N ILE A 149 -8.28 -0.71 8.18
CA ILE A 149 -7.83 -1.36 6.94
C ILE A 149 -7.48 -2.84 7.16
N VAL A 150 -7.24 -3.27 8.41
CA VAL A 150 -6.83 -4.63 8.72
C VAL A 150 -8.02 -5.54 9.08
N GLN A 151 -9.16 -4.99 9.50
CA GLN A 151 -10.33 -5.79 9.90
C GLN A 151 -11.30 -6.16 8.77
N SER A 152 -11.13 -5.64 7.55
CA SER A 152 -12.02 -5.96 6.41
C SER A 152 -11.65 -7.24 5.65
N ASN A 153 -10.85 -8.13 6.23
CA ASN A 153 -10.53 -9.45 5.69
C ASN A 153 -10.95 -10.55 6.68
N ASP A 154 -12.24 -10.82 6.75
CA ASP A 154 -12.83 -12.14 7.07
C ASP A 154 -14.03 -12.39 6.15
#